data_AF-A0A7Y4D528-F1
#
_entry.id   AF-A0A7Y4D528-F1
#
_cell.length_a   1.000
_cell.length_b   1.000
_cell.length_c   1.000
_cell.angle_alpha   90.00
_cell.angle_beta   90.00
_cell.angle_gamma   90.00
#
_symmetry.space_group_name_H-M   'P 1'
#
loop_
_entity.id
_entity.type
_entity.pdbx_description
1 polymer ?
#
loop_
_entity_poly.entity_id
_entity_poly.type
_entity_poly.pdbx_seq_one_letter_code
_entity_poly.pdbx_strand_id
1 'polypeptide(L)'
;MALNSKNNKRRPMTIWNTWHLKLVINKLFIKLAFLSGITNSLANFFSSSVILGIITLVQLAAGAILGANISLSFTSSNYSSLGISDLSIIIWSGIHSFTLYTVSFAVFLTLLRALADSYVSTQRQKLAIKLAKEQRSLPDSLWLRNYHKEYVPTVMTINNAIKQSFDSGDFDDVEIKKHITTLLEFARDMALSWDSNHKEGYAANLMLYAPSTLKIATYIKAHWNQNHMFFDANNPYSVKAQISGILYVAASANSETTFYGRKENEKNPPLILPVCLDEDLNTNKYLSKQRLPGAPEAFRLSSYYYTENLLVEIERWLNEDCWSHFSESQAQEIYERYKDDHSSRSLVSIPVKLPTHVQNIDTGVDLKKGSIVAVLNVYSQNTRMLRGNASDFNEFCRPLVSTLALCIAAYEIWTNLPPDENDKNNVTKESRPSKDDDEE
;
A
#
# COMPACT_ATOMS: atom_id res chain seq x y z
N MET A 1 -25.69 -10.43 -12.90
CA MET A 1 -26.62 -9.32 -12.60
C MET A 1 -26.50 -8.34 -13.75
N ALA A 2 -27.61 -8.05 -14.45
CA ALA A 2 -27.59 -7.15 -15.60
C ALA A 2 -27.47 -5.69 -15.15
N LEU A 3 -26.50 -4.96 -15.69
CA LEU A 3 -26.29 -3.54 -15.42
C LEU A 3 -27.40 -2.73 -16.10
N ASN A 4 -28.12 -1.97 -15.27
CA ASN A 4 -29.34 -1.28 -15.67
C ASN A 4 -28.98 0.07 -16.30
N SER A 5 -29.21 0.15 -17.62
CA SER A 5 -29.18 1.37 -18.42
C SER A 5 -30.19 2.41 -17.91
N LYS A 6 -29.69 3.55 -17.41
CA LYS A 6 -30.30 4.90 -17.44
C LYS A 6 -29.50 5.89 -16.58
N ASN A 7 -28.74 6.80 -17.18
CA ASN A 7 -29.05 8.24 -17.10
C ASN A 7 -28.00 9.15 -17.76
N ASN A 8 -28.54 10.18 -18.40
CA ASN A 8 -27.84 11.29 -19.04
C ASN A 8 -27.01 12.15 -18.07
N LYS A 9 -25.82 12.51 -18.56
CA LYS A 9 -24.91 13.60 -18.13
C LYS A 9 -25.54 14.70 -17.24
N ARG A 10 -25.07 14.78 -15.98
CA ARG A 10 -24.70 16.05 -15.30
C ARG A 10 -23.56 15.79 -14.30
N ARG A 11 -22.46 16.55 -14.44
CA ARG A 11 -21.33 16.58 -13.49
C ARG A 11 -21.77 17.26 -12.19
N PRO A 12 -21.35 16.79 -11.00
CA PRO A 12 -21.51 17.59 -9.78
C PRO A 12 -20.49 18.73 -9.78
N MET A 13 -20.95 19.97 -9.94
CA MET A 13 -20.19 21.14 -9.47
C MET A 13 -20.34 21.19 -7.95
N THR A 14 -19.32 20.75 -7.23
CA THR A 14 -19.25 20.94 -5.78
C THR A 14 -18.66 22.32 -5.48
N ILE A 15 -19.42 23.12 -4.71
CA ILE A 15 -19.04 24.45 -4.15
C ILE A 15 -17.74 24.40 -3.33
N TRP A 16 -17.27 23.19 -3.02
CA TRP A 16 -16.10 22.84 -2.21
C TRP A 16 -14.73 23.25 -2.79
N ASN A 17 -14.64 23.54 -4.10
CA ASN A 17 -13.32 23.74 -4.74
C ASN A 17 -12.93 25.23 -4.96
N THR A 18 -13.55 26.16 -4.23
CA THR A 18 -13.17 27.58 -4.30
C THR A 18 -12.02 27.89 -3.33
N TRP A 19 -11.02 28.65 -3.80
CA TRP A 19 -9.82 29.02 -3.03
C TRP A 19 -10.13 29.73 -1.70
N HIS A 20 -11.18 30.53 -1.68
CA HIS A 20 -11.66 31.22 -0.48
C HIS A 20 -12.21 30.25 0.58
N LEU A 21 -12.90 29.18 0.17
CA LEU A 21 -13.37 28.15 1.09
C LEU A 21 -12.18 27.39 1.71
N LYS A 22 -11.14 27.08 0.92
CA LYS A 22 -9.90 26.45 1.42
C LYS A 22 -9.20 27.31 2.48
N LEU A 23 -9.15 28.63 2.31
CA LEU A 23 -8.56 29.54 3.30
C LEU A 23 -9.38 29.66 4.59
N VAL A 24 -10.71 29.73 4.49
CA VAL A 24 -11.61 29.77 5.65
C VAL A 24 -11.57 28.44 6.42
N ILE A 25 -11.58 27.32 5.69
CA ILE A 25 -11.43 25.97 6.24
C ILE A 25 -10.07 25.83 6.93
N ASN A 26 -8.97 26.29 6.33
CA ASN A 26 -7.65 26.19 6.95
C ASN A 26 -7.54 27.04 8.24
N LYS A 27 -8.11 28.26 8.25
CA LYS A 27 -8.19 29.09 9.48
C LYS A 27 -9.07 28.45 10.56
N LEU A 28 -10.16 27.78 10.17
CA LEU A 28 -11.01 27.01 11.09
C LEU A 28 -10.25 25.79 11.63
N PHE A 29 -9.52 25.06 10.80
CA PHE A 29 -8.69 23.92 11.23
C PHE A 29 -7.58 24.34 12.19
N ILE A 30 -6.91 25.47 11.96
CA ILE A 30 -5.88 25.98 12.88
C ILE A 30 -6.49 26.38 14.23
N LYS A 31 -7.67 27.04 14.23
CA LYS A 31 -8.38 27.38 15.46
C LYS A 31 -8.89 26.14 16.19
N LEU A 32 -9.44 25.16 15.47
CA LEU A 32 -9.88 23.89 16.02
C LEU A 32 -8.70 23.06 16.57
N ALA A 33 -7.55 23.09 15.90
CA ALA A 33 -6.33 22.43 16.37
C ALA A 33 -5.82 23.07 17.67
N PHE A 34 -5.79 24.41 17.74
CA PHE A 34 -5.41 25.14 18.95
C PHE A 34 -6.38 24.89 20.11
N LEU A 35 -7.68 24.93 19.85
CA LEU A 35 -8.73 24.57 20.82
C LEU A 35 -8.58 23.11 21.27
N SER A 36 -8.34 22.18 20.35
CA SER A 36 -8.14 20.76 20.67
C SER A 36 -6.89 20.51 21.52
N GLY A 37 -5.82 21.28 21.29
CA GLY A 37 -4.61 21.26 22.08
C GLY A 37 -4.84 21.76 23.51
N ILE A 38 -5.57 22.87 23.65
CA ILE A 38 -5.95 23.43 24.96
C ILE A 38 -6.88 22.47 25.71
N THR A 39 -7.90 21.90 25.06
CA THR A 39 -8.81 20.94 25.69
C THR A 39 -8.09 19.66 26.08
N ASN A 40 -7.13 19.18 25.29
CA ASN A 40 -6.30 18.01 25.66
C ASN A 40 -5.42 18.32 26.87
N SER A 41 -4.79 19.50 26.91
CA SER A 41 -3.95 19.91 28.04
C SER A 41 -4.76 20.05 29.33
N LEU A 42 -5.91 20.72 29.27
CA LEU A 42 -6.84 20.86 30.39
C LEU A 42 -7.41 19.50 30.84
N ALA A 43 -7.85 18.65 29.91
CA ALA A 43 -8.38 17.34 30.27
C ALA A 43 -7.31 16.45 30.93
N ASN A 44 -6.07 16.47 30.42
CA ASN A 44 -4.96 15.76 31.04
C ASN A 44 -4.62 16.32 32.43
N PHE A 45 -4.63 17.64 32.60
CA PHE A 45 -4.43 18.31 33.88
C PHE A 45 -5.49 17.90 34.91
N PHE A 46 -6.78 18.02 34.56
CA PHE A 46 -7.90 17.65 35.44
C PHE A 46 -7.98 16.14 35.72
N SER A 47 -7.52 15.28 34.79
CA SER A 47 -7.46 13.83 35.00
C SER A 47 -6.28 13.37 35.89
N SER A 48 -5.33 14.27 36.20
CA SER A 48 -4.15 13.92 36.99
C SER A 48 -4.51 13.48 38.41
N SER A 49 -3.68 12.60 38.98
CA SER A 49 -3.84 12.10 40.36
C SER A 49 -3.66 13.20 41.41
N VAL A 50 -2.89 14.26 41.11
CA VAL A 50 -2.69 15.39 42.01
C VAL A 50 -3.98 16.22 42.11
N ILE A 51 -4.61 16.51 40.96
CA ILE A 51 -5.89 17.23 40.94
C ILE A 51 -7.01 16.40 41.55
N LEU A 52 -6.96 15.06 41.46
CA LEU A 52 -7.86 14.18 42.21
C LEU A 52 -7.76 14.46 43.71
N GLY A 53 -6.55 14.47 44.26
CA GLY A 53 -6.32 14.75 45.68
C GLY A 53 -6.83 16.11 46.13
N ILE A 54 -6.70 17.14 45.28
CA ILE A 54 -7.22 18.48 45.57
C ILE A 54 -8.75 18.49 45.55
N ILE A 55 -9.38 17.87 44.54
CA ILE A 55 -10.84 17.80 44.45
C ILE A 55 -11.42 17.01 45.61
N THR A 56 -10.82 15.88 46.01
CA THR A 56 -11.30 15.10 47.15
C THR A 56 -11.16 15.87 48.46
N LEU A 57 -10.10 16.67 48.64
CA LEU A 57 -9.97 17.55 49.80
C LEU A 57 -11.08 18.62 49.82
N VAL A 58 -11.37 19.24 48.68
CA VAL A 58 -12.48 20.22 48.55
C VAL A 58 -13.83 19.56 48.85
N GLN A 59 -14.06 18.33 48.38
CA GLN A 59 -15.28 17.57 48.69
C GLN A 59 -15.41 17.25 50.17
N LEU A 60 -14.32 16.83 50.83
CA LEU A 60 -14.30 16.54 52.26
C LEU A 60 -14.56 17.80 53.08
N ALA A 61 -13.94 18.92 52.73
CA ALA A 61 -14.18 20.21 53.37
C ALA A 61 -15.63 20.69 53.18
N ALA A 62 -16.17 20.61 51.96
CA ALA A 62 -17.55 20.96 51.67
C ALA A 62 -18.55 20.07 52.44
N GLY A 63 -18.28 18.77 52.53
CA GLY A 63 -19.07 17.82 53.30
C GLY A 63 -19.03 18.11 54.81
N ALA A 64 -17.86 18.46 55.36
CA ALA A 64 -17.71 18.83 56.76
C ALA A 64 -18.45 20.14 57.08
N ILE A 65 -18.34 21.16 56.23
CA ILE A 65 -19.06 22.44 56.38
C ILE A 65 -20.58 22.22 56.30
N LEU A 66 -21.03 21.40 55.35
CA LEU A 66 -22.44 21.04 55.23
C LEU A 66 -22.95 20.31 56.48
N GLY A 67 -22.20 19.31 56.96
CA GLY A 67 -22.53 18.58 58.19
C GLY A 67 -22.58 19.46 59.43
N ALA A 68 -21.64 20.38 59.59
CA ALA A 68 -21.63 21.35 60.68
C ALA A 68 -22.82 22.31 60.62
N ASN A 69 -23.18 22.80 59.43
CA ASN A 69 -24.29 23.72 59.25
C ASN A 69 -25.66 23.05 59.49
N ILE A 70 -25.81 21.81 59.00
CA ILE A 70 -26.97 20.97 59.29
C ILE A 70 -27.08 20.72 60.80
N SER A 71 -25.98 20.35 61.46
CA SER A 71 -25.93 20.12 62.91
C SER A 71 -26.37 21.35 63.73
N LEU A 72 -25.88 22.54 63.38
CA LEU A 72 -26.27 23.80 64.01
C LEU A 72 -27.75 24.15 63.77
N SER A 73 -28.30 23.77 62.62
CA SER A 73 -29.72 23.96 62.31
C SER A 73 -30.62 23.04 63.16
N PHE A 74 -30.11 21.88 63.61
CA PHE A 74 -30.85 20.94 64.45
C PHE A 74 -30.90 21.32 65.94
N THR A 75 -30.02 22.18 66.43
CA THR A 75 -29.95 22.55 67.87
C THR A 75 -31.05 23.52 68.33
N SER A 76 -31.84 24.07 67.41
CA SER A 76 -32.80 25.16 67.70
C SER A 76 -34.27 24.74 67.76
N SER A 77 -34.58 23.47 67.49
CA SER A 77 -35.90 22.83 67.29
C SER A 77 -36.50 21.84 68.30
N ASN A 78 -37.70 22.04 68.87
CA ASN A 78 -38.47 20.93 69.47
C ASN A 78 -39.21 20.15 68.36
N TYR A 79 -38.72 18.97 67.98
CA TYR A 79 -39.07 18.32 66.71
C TYR A 79 -39.80 16.97 66.79
N SER A 80 -40.59 16.73 67.84
CA SER A 80 -41.27 15.45 68.03
C SER A 80 -42.45 15.16 67.08
N SER A 81 -42.77 16.04 66.12
CA SER A 81 -43.95 15.87 65.23
C SER A 81 -43.79 16.34 63.77
N LEU A 82 -42.57 16.58 63.26
CA LEU A 82 -42.39 17.07 61.88
C LEU A 82 -42.38 15.97 60.83
N GLY A 83 -43.15 16.17 59.76
CA GLY A 83 -43.11 15.33 58.56
C GLY A 83 -41.80 15.51 57.77
N ILE A 84 -41.48 14.51 56.95
CA ILE A 84 -40.24 14.47 56.14
C ILE A 84 -40.12 15.69 55.21
N SER A 85 -41.23 16.19 54.68
CA SER A 85 -41.27 17.39 53.84
C SER A 85 -40.84 18.64 54.60
N ASP A 86 -41.33 18.82 55.82
CA ASP A 86 -41.09 20.03 56.61
C ASP A 86 -39.66 20.03 57.15
N LEU A 87 -39.15 18.84 57.51
CA LEU A 87 -37.77 18.61 57.90
C LEU A 87 -36.81 18.92 56.74
N SER A 88 -37.18 18.56 55.50
CA SER A 88 -36.41 18.93 54.31
C SER A 88 -36.39 20.44 54.08
N ILE A 89 -37.52 21.13 54.27
CA ILE A 89 -37.62 22.58 54.11
C ILE A 89 -36.78 23.31 55.17
N ILE A 90 -36.81 22.86 56.42
CA ILE A 90 -35.99 23.44 57.50
C ILE A 90 -34.50 23.26 57.24
N ILE A 91 -34.08 22.06 56.78
CA ILE A 91 -32.69 21.82 56.39
C ILE A 91 -32.29 22.73 55.22
N TRP A 92 -33.10 22.80 54.15
CA TRP A 92 -32.74 23.57 52.96
C TRP A 92 -32.82 25.10 53.16
N SER A 93 -33.74 25.58 53.99
CA SER A 93 -33.89 27.01 54.31
C SER A 93 -32.90 27.49 55.39
N GLY A 94 -32.41 26.59 56.25
CA GLY A 94 -31.42 26.88 57.29
C GLY A 94 -29.97 26.90 56.78
N ILE A 95 -29.70 26.41 55.57
CA ILE A 95 -28.35 26.40 55.01
C ILE A 95 -27.91 27.83 54.69
N HIS A 96 -26.88 28.28 55.41
CA HIS A 96 -26.19 29.53 55.11
C HIS A 96 -25.68 29.55 53.65
N SER A 97 -25.84 30.68 52.96
CA SER A 97 -25.51 30.83 51.53
C SER A 97 -24.06 30.45 51.21
N PHE A 98 -23.13 30.72 52.12
CA PHE A 98 -21.71 30.30 52.00
C PHE A 98 -21.54 28.79 51.84
N THR A 99 -22.29 27.98 52.61
CA THR A 99 -22.25 26.51 52.54
C THR A 99 -22.81 26.03 51.20
N LEU A 100 -23.90 26.64 50.73
CA LEU A 100 -24.51 26.31 49.44
C LEU A 100 -23.54 26.58 48.28
N TYR A 101 -22.84 27.71 48.28
CA TYR A 101 -21.83 28.00 47.25
C TYR A 101 -20.63 27.03 47.30
N THR A 102 -20.16 26.68 48.50
CA THR A 102 -19.04 25.76 48.68
C THR A 102 -19.36 24.35 48.17
N VAL A 103 -20.55 23.84 48.49
CA VAL A 103 -21.03 22.54 47.99
C VAL A 103 -21.26 22.58 46.48
N SER A 104 -21.87 23.64 45.96
CA SER A 104 -22.10 23.80 44.51
C SER A 104 -20.79 23.85 43.72
N PHE A 105 -19.77 24.52 44.26
CA PHE A 105 -18.44 24.57 43.67
C PHE A 105 -17.76 23.19 43.67
N ALA A 106 -17.86 22.44 44.78
CA ALA A 106 -17.35 21.07 44.85
C ALA A 106 -18.03 20.15 43.81
N VAL A 107 -19.36 20.23 43.69
CA VAL A 107 -20.12 19.47 42.68
C VAL A 107 -19.70 19.86 41.26
N PHE A 108 -19.54 21.15 40.98
CA PHE A 108 -19.07 21.63 39.68
C PHE A 108 -17.68 21.09 39.33
N LEU A 109 -16.72 21.14 40.26
CA LEU A 109 -15.37 20.59 40.04
C LEU A 109 -15.40 19.08 39.77
N THR A 110 -16.27 18.34 40.47
CA THR A 110 -16.39 16.89 40.27
C THR A 110 -17.00 16.55 38.92
N LEU A 111 -17.97 17.34 38.46
CA LEU A 111 -18.55 17.18 37.12
C LEU A 111 -17.51 17.47 36.05
N LEU A 112 -16.75 18.56 36.19
CA LEU A 112 -15.71 18.94 35.26
C LEU A 112 -14.62 17.87 35.17
N ARG A 113 -14.25 17.27 36.31
CA ARG A 113 -13.37 16.11 36.35
C ARG A 113 -13.96 14.90 35.64
N ALA A 114 -15.21 14.53 35.93
CA ALA A 114 -15.85 13.38 35.32
C ALA A 114 -15.89 13.48 33.78
N LEU A 115 -16.14 14.69 33.27
CA LEU A 115 -16.07 14.98 31.83
C LEU A 115 -14.65 14.86 31.27
N ALA A 116 -13.64 15.37 31.99
CA ALA A 116 -12.24 15.24 31.59
C ALA A 116 -11.77 13.78 31.58
N ASP A 117 -12.09 13.00 32.62
CA ASP A 117 -11.76 11.58 32.72
C ASP A 117 -12.44 10.76 31.61
N SER A 118 -13.72 11.05 31.31
CA SER A 118 -14.45 10.43 30.19
C SER A 118 -13.79 10.71 28.83
N TYR A 119 -13.39 11.96 28.59
CA TYR A 119 -12.72 12.36 27.37
C TYR A 119 -11.34 11.69 27.21
N VAL A 120 -10.50 11.73 28.26
CA VAL A 120 -9.17 11.09 28.26
C VAL A 120 -9.29 9.57 28.11
N SER A 121 -10.25 8.95 28.78
CA SER A 121 -10.51 7.51 28.65
C SER A 121 -10.86 7.12 27.21
N THR A 122 -11.72 7.88 26.56
CA THR A 122 -12.09 7.65 25.15
C THR A 122 -10.87 7.78 24.22
N GLN A 123 -10.00 8.77 24.46
CA GLN A 123 -8.76 8.91 23.69
C GLN A 123 -7.80 7.74 23.91
N ARG A 124 -7.62 7.30 25.16
CA ARG A 124 -6.79 6.12 25.48
C ARG A 124 -7.35 4.86 24.85
N GLN A 125 -8.67 4.67 24.85
CA GLN A 125 -9.30 3.53 24.20
C GLN A 125 -9.08 3.54 22.68
N LYS A 126 -9.24 4.70 22.02
CA LYS A 126 -8.94 4.85 20.58
C LYS A 126 -7.49 4.52 20.28
N LEU A 127 -6.57 5.01 21.10
CA LEU A 127 -5.14 4.75 20.96
C LEU A 127 -4.80 3.27 21.22
N ALA A 128 -5.40 2.64 22.23
CA ALA A 128 -5.23 1.22 22.52
C ALA A 128 -5.76 0.33 21.38
N ILE A 129 -6.93 0.67 20.80
CA ILE A 129 -7.46 -0.02 19.63
C ILE A 129 -6.52 0.15 18.43
N LYS A 130 -5.97 1.34 18.23
CA LYS A 130 -5.01 1.61 17.16
C LYS A 130 -3.73 0.78 17.34
N LEU A 131 -3.12 0.81 18.52
CA LEU A 131 -1.94 0.01 18.84
C LEU A 131 -2.20 -1.49 18.73
N ALA A 132 -3.37 -1.97 19.17
CA ALA A 132 -3.75 -3.37 19.03
C ALA A 132 -3.92 -3.78 17.56
N LYS A 133 -4.42 -2.87 16.70
CA LYS A 133 -4.48 -3.10 15.25
C LYS A 133 -3.09 -3.13 14.62
N GLU A 134 -2.22 -2.19 14.97
CA GLU A 134 -0.83 -2.13 14.50
C GLU A 134 -0.04 -3.38 14.94
N GLN A 135 -0.18 -3.82 16.19
CA GLN A 135 0.44 -5.05 16.68
C GLN A 135 -0.06 -6.30 15.93
N ARG A 136 -1.36 -6.37 15.61
CA ARG A 136 -1.92 -7.47 14.82
C ARG A 136 -1.47 -7.47 13.37
N SER A 137 -1.00 -6.34 12.85
CA SER A 137 -0.58 -6.22 11.44
C SER A 137 0.91 -6.48 11.23
N LEU A 138 1.69 -6.57 12.32
CA LEU A 138 3.11 -6.94 12.29
C LEU A 138 3.28 -8.46 12.17
N PRO A 139 4.42 -8.93 11.65
CA PRO A 139 4.72 -10.34 11.55
C PRO A 139 5.18 -10.89 12.91
N ASP A 140 5.14 -12.21 13.04
CA ASP A 140 5.50 -12.88 14.29
C ASP A 140 7.02 -12.83 14.53
N SER A 141 7.47 -12.99 15.78
CA SER A 141 8.90 -12.92 16.13
C SER A 141 9.77 -13.97 15.41
N LEU A 142 9.17 -15.11 15.06
CA LEU A 142 9.80 -16.14 14.23
C LEU A 142 10.15 -15.62 12.84
N TRP A 143 9.27 -14.83 12.23
CA TRP A 143 9.48 -14.22 10.93
C TRP A 143 10.69 -13.29 10.96
N LEU A 144 10.77 -12.40 11.96
CA LEU A 144 11.90 -11.47 12.12
C LEU A 144 13.23 -12.22 12.30
N ARG A 145 13.20 -13.32 13.06
CA ARG A 145 14.38 -14.17 13.23
C ARG A 145 14.84 -14.79 11.91
N ASN A 146 13.92 -15.32 11.11
CA ASN A 146 14.24 -15.90 9.80
C ASN A 146 14.74 -14.82 8.83
N TYR A 147 14.13 -13.64 8.85
CA TYR A 147 14.58 -12.49 8.06
C TYR A 147 16.05 -12.14 8.32
N HIS A 148 16.45 -12.05 9.60
CA HIS A 148 17.83 -11.73 9.94
C HIS A 148 18.82 -12.89 9.75
N LYS A 149 18.38 -14.15 9.92
CA LYS A 149 19.27 -15.32 9.84
C LYS A 149 19.45 -15.88 8.44
N GLU A 150 18.46 -15.74 7.57
CA GLU A 150 18.42 -16.42 6.27
C GLU A 150 18.27 -15.44 5.11
N TYR A 151 17.25 -14.58 5.14
CA TYR A 151 16.94 -13.70 4.01
C TYR A 151 18.01 -12.62 3.82
N VAL A 152 18.32 -11.83 4.86
CA VAL A 152 19.32 -10.75 4.76
C VAL A 152 20.71 -11.26 4.35
N PRO A 153 21.28 -12.32 4.99
CA PRO A 153 22.58 -12.83 4.59
C PRO A 153 22.63 -13.30 3.14
N THR A 154 21.62 -14.03 2.68
CA THR A 154 21.58 -14.53 1.29
C THR A 154 21.43 -13.40 0.28
N VAL A 155 20.55 -12.42 0.55
CA VAL A 155 20.41 -11.22 -0.29
C VAL A 155 21.73 -10.44 -0.36
N MET A 156 22.47 -10.36 0.74
CA MET A 156 23.80 -9.74 0.78
C MET A 156 24.84 -10.53 -0.01
N THR A 157 24.83 -11.87 0.07
CA THR A 157 25.70 -12.74 -0.72
C THR A 157 25.47 -12.54 -2.23
N ILE A 158 24.20 -12.54 -2.66
CA ILE A 158 23.84 -12.29 -4.07
C ILE A 158 24.28 -10.89 -4.50
N ASN A 159 24.05 -9.88 -3.66
CA ASN A 159 24.47 -8.50 -3.94
C ASN A 159 25.99 -8.39 -4.12
N ASN A 160 26.77 -9.09 -3.29
CA ASN A 160 28.22 -9.08 -3.40
C ASN A 160 28.70 -9.81 -4.66
N ALA A 161 28.08 -10.95 -5.00
CA ALA A 161 28.39 -11.68 -6.23
C ALA A 161 28.13 -10.81 -7.48
N ILE A 162 26.98 -10.16 -7.55
CA ILE A 162 26.63 -9.28 -8.68
C ILE A 162 27.56 -8.06 -8.76
N LYS A 163 27.94 -7.46 -7.62
CA LYS A 163 28.94 -6.38 -7.61
C LYS A 163 30.29 -6.85 -8.14
N GLN A 164 30.70 -8.06 -7.76
CA GLN A 164 31.93 -8.65 -8.28
C GLN A 164 31.85 -8.84 -9.81
N SER A 165 30.70 -9.24 -10.37
CA SER A 165 30.48 -9.29 -11.83
C SER A 165 30.61 -7.91 -12.49
N PHE A 166 30.12 -6.85 -11.85
CA PHE A 166 30.34 -5.48 -12.35
C PHE A 166 31.81 -5.06 -12.31
N ASP A 167 32.54 -5.45 -11.26
CA ASP A 167 33.96 -5.12 -11.10
C ASP A 167 34.86 -5.94 -12.06
N SER A 168 34.51 -7.20 -12.33
CA SER A 168 35.24 -8.08 -13.26
C SER A 168 34.85 -7.89 -14.72
N GLY A 169 33.65 -7.37 -15.00
CA GLY A 169 33.06 -7.32 -16.33
C GLY A 169 32.59 -8.68 -16.86
N ASP A 170 32.54 -9.70 -16.00
CA ASP A 170 32.14 -11.07 -16.34
C ASP A 170 30.71 -11.34 -15.86
N PHE A 171 29.82 -11.65 -16.80
CA PHE A 171 28.39 -11.81 -16.57
C PHE A 171 27.93 -13.20 -17.01
N ASP A 172 27.67 -14.09 -16.06
CA ASP A 172 27.07 -15.40 -16.31
C ASP A 172 25.54 -15.30 -16.29
N ASP A 173 24.90 -15.50 -17.45
CA ASP A 173 23.45 -15.53 -17.62
C ASP A 173 22.75 -16.56 -16.74
N VAL A 174 23.33 -17.76 -16.60
CA VAL A 174 22.74 -18.84 -15.79
C VAL A 174 22.72 -18.41 -14.32
N GLU A 175 23.82 -17.81 -13.86
CA GLU A 175 23.94 -17.33 -12.49
C GLU A 175 23.00 -16.15 -12.22
N ILE A 176 22.96 -15.15 -13.11
CA ILE A 176 22.09 -13.98 -12.99
C ILE A 176 20.61 -14.40 -12.94
N LYS A 177 20.18 -15.30 -13.82
CA LYS A 177 18.80 -15.83 -13.83
C LYS A 177 18.46 -16.58 -12.55
N LYS A 178 19.40 -17.38 -12.04
CA LYS A 178 19.25 -18.09 -10.77
C LYS A 178 19.10 -17.11 -9.61
N HIS A 179 19.91 -16.05 -9.57
CA HIS A 179 19.83 -15.00 -8.55
C HIS A 179 18.49 -14.27 -8.60
N ILE A 180 18.01 -13.87 -9.79
CA ILE A 180 16.69 -13.25 -9.96
C ILE A 180 15.59 -14.17 -9.43
N THR A 181 15.61 -15.44 -9.84
CA THR A 181 14.60 -16.43 -9.41
C THR A 181 14.61 -16.60 -7.88
N THR A 182 15.78 -16.73 -7.28
CA THR A 182 15.94 -16.88 -5.83
C THR A 182 15.38 -15.68 -5.07
N LEU A 183 15.66 -14.46 -5.54
CA LEU A 183 15.11 -13.24 -4.94
C LEU A 183 13.58 -13.17 -5.07
N LEU A 184 12.99 -13.65 -6.17
CA LEU A 184 11.54 -13.72 -6.33
C LEU A 184 10.89 -14.73 -5.39
N GLU A 185 11.51 -15.91 -5.24
CA GLU A 185 11.07 -16.91 -4.27
C GLU A 185 11.11 -16.35 -2.84
N PHE A 186 12.15 -15.60 -2.50
CA PHE A 186 12.25 -14.96 -1.20
C PHE A 186 11.18 -13.90 -0.97
N ALA A 187 10.85 -13.08 -1.97
CA ALA A 187 9.76 -12.12 -1.86
C ALA A 187 8.41 -12.81 -1.59
N ARG A 188 8.14 -13.93 -2.30
CA ARG A 188 6.96 -14.76 -2.07
C ARG A 188 6.97 -15.36 -0.66
N ASP A 189 8.07 -15.98 -0.26
CA ASP A 189 8.17 -16.74 0.99
C ASP A 189 8.16 -15.79 2.21
N MET A 190 8.70 -14.57 2.09
CA MET A 190 8.54 -13.51 3.08
C MET A 190 7.08 -13.11 3.26
N ALA A 191 6.33 -12.92 2.17
CA ALA A 191 4.90 -12.55 2.25
C ALA A 191 4.05 -13.68 2.84
N LEU A 192 4.32 -14.92 2.42
CA LEU A 192 3.67 -16.11 2.93
C LEU A 192 3.87 -16.28 4.45
N SER A 193 5.12 -16.16 4.89
CA SER A 193 5.47 -16.36 6.30
C SER A 193 4.97 -15.21 7.18
N TRP A 194 4.81 -14.00 6.62
CA TRP A 194 4.19 -12.86 7.31
C TRP A 194 2.74 -13.16 7.69
N ASP A 195 2.02 -13.80 6.77
CA ASP A 195 0.61 -14.17 6.98
C ASP A 195 0.42 -15.50 7.71
N SER A 196 1.51 -16.20 8.06
CA SER A 196 1.47 -17.52 8.71
C SER A 196 0.63 -18.54 7.93
N ASN A 197 0.69 -18.48 6.58
CA ASN A 197 -0.14 -19.25 5.65
C ASN A 197 0.64 -20.33 4.86
N HIS A 198 -0.08 -21.18 4.13
CA HIS A 198 0.49 -22.26 3.31
C HIS A 198 0.89 -21.78 1.90
N LYS A 199 1.82 -22.51 1.25
CA LYS A 199 2.50 -22.14 -0.01
C LYS A 199 1.62 -22.04 -1.24
N GLU A 200 0.57 -22.83 -1.29
CA GLU A 200 -0.29 -22.98 -2.46
C GLU A 200 -1.09 -21.70 -2.81
N GLY A 201 -1.21 -20.77 -1.86
CA GLY A 201 -1.95 -19.52 -2.06
C GLY A 201 -1.10 -18.29 -2.40
N TYR A 202 0.21 -18.44 -2.62
CA TYR A 202 1.14 -17.32 -2.84
C TYR A 202 1.96 -17.48 -4.12
N ALA A 203 2.10 -16.38 -4.87
CA ALA A 203 3.00 -16.31 -6.01
C ALA A 203 3.75 -14.98 -6.06
N ALA A 204 4.86 -14.95 -6.79
CA ALA A 204 5.56 -13.72 -7.12
C ALA A 204 6.03 -13.74 -8.57
N ASN A 205 5.98 -12.58 -9.21
CA ASN A 205 6.55 -12.39 -10.54
C ASN A 205 7.31 -11.06 -10.64
N LEU A 206 8.11 -10.98 -11.69
CA LEU A 206 8.83 -9.77 -12.06
C LEU A 206 8.32 -9.30 -13.41
N MET A 207 7.86 -8.05 -13.47
CA MET A 207 7.52 -7.38 -14.72
C MET A 207 8.61 -6.41 -15.12
N LEU A 208 9.23 -6.59 -16.28
CA LEU A 208 10.22 -5.66 -16.82
C LEU A 208 9.51 -4.55 -17.59
N TYR A 209 10.06 -3.34 -17.51
CA TYR A 209 9.57 -2.21 -18.29
C TYR A 209 10.26 -2.14 -19.66
N ALA A 210 9.47 -2.01 -20.72
CA ALA A 210 9.96 -1.75 -22.07
C ALA A 210 9.37 -0.45 -22.61
N PRO A 211 10.20 0.52 -23.05
CA PRO A 211 9.70 1.75 -23.64
C PRO A 211 9.01 1.48 -24.99
N SER A 212 8.08 2.37 -25.37
CA SER A 212 7.34 2.28 -26.63
C SER A 212 8.26 2.46 -27.85
N THR A 213 8.69 1.34 -28.43
CA THR A 213 9.56 1.27 -29.62
C THR A 213 8.88 0.47 -30.74
N LEU A 214 9.46 0.49 -31.95
CA LEU A 214 8.95 -0.32 -33.06
C LEU A 214 9.00 -1.82 -32.75
N LYS A 215 10.08 -2.28 -32.09
CA LYS A 215 10.24 -3.68 -31.67
C LYS A 215 9.14 -4.10 -30.69
N ILE A 216 8.83 -3.24 -29.72
CA ILE A 216 7.77 -3.49 -28.74
C ILE A 216 6.38 -3.48 -29.39
N ALA A 217 6.13 -2.64 -30.40
CA ALA A 217 4.88 -2.70 -31.15
C ALA A 217 4.68 -4.05 -31.87
N THR A 218 5.74 -4.62 -32.45
CA THR A 218 5.69 -5.96 -33.05
C THR A 218 5.40 -7.04 -32.01
N TYR A 219 6.03 -6.95 -30.83
CA TYR A 219 5.80 -7.88 -29.73
C TYR A 219 4.35 -7.84 -29.21
N ILE A 220 3.78 -6.64 -29.03
CA ILE A 220 2.36 -6.47 -28.66
C ILE A 220 1.45 -7.09 -29.73
N LYS A 221 1.77 -6.90 -31.00
CA LYS A 221 1.00 -7.46 -32.12
C LYS A 221 0.97 -9.00 -32.07
N ALA A 222 2.10 -9.64 -31.75
CA ALA A 222 2.18 -11.10 -31.63
C ALA A 222 1.28 -11.65 -30.50
N HIS A 223 1.10 -10.89 -29.41
CA HIS A 223 0.34 -11.28 -28.23
C HIS A 223 -0.99 -10.51 -28.05
N TRP A 224 -1.51 -9.90 -29.13
CA TRP A 224 -2.67 -9.00 -29.07
C TRP A 224 -3.92 -9.71 -28.55
N ASN A 225 -4.23 -10.90 -29.05
CA ASN A 225 -5.48 -11.61 -28.74
C ASN A 225 -5.68 -11.84 -27.24
N GLN A 226 -4.60 -12.03 -26.47
CA GLN A 226 -4.69 -12.30 -25.02
C GLN A 226 -4.64 -11.03 -24.16
N ASN A 227 -4.16 -9.91 -24.69
CA ASN A 227 -3.89 -8.71 -23.91
C ASN A 227 -4.67 -7.48 -24.38
N HIS A 228 -5.35 -7.53 -25.52
CA HIS A 228 -6.05 -6.40 -26.13
C HIS A 228 -7.02 -5.70 -25.18
N MET A 229 -7.67 -6.43 -24.27
CA MET A 229 -8.60 -5.86 -23.28
C MET A 229 -7.95 -4.79 -22.40
N PHE A 230 -6.63 -4.84 -22.17
CA PHE A 230 -5.92 -3.87 -21.34
C PHE A 230 -5.54 -2.59 -22.09
N PHE A 231 -5.72 -2.53 -23.41
CA PHE A 231 -5.35 -1.36 -24.21
C PHE A 231 -6.59 -0.58 -24.64
N ASP A 232 -6.46 0.75 -24.64
CA ASP A 232 -7.44 1.70 -25.21
C ASP A 232 -7.49 1.65 -26.75
N ALA A 233 -6.53 0.99 -27.37
CA ALA A 233 -6.41 0.85 -28.81
C ALA A 233 -7.34 -0.24 -29.35
N ASN A 234 -8.06 0.06 -30.44
CA ASN A 234 -8.88 -0.94 -31.14
C ASN A 234 -8.06 -1.89 -32.05
N ASN A 235 -6.77 -1.62 -32.24
CA ASN A 235 -5.88 -2.44 -33.05
C ASN A 235 -4.42 -2.31 -32.59
N PRO A 236 -3.58 -3.35 -32.79
CA PRO A 236 -2.21 -3.38 -32.29
C PRO A 236 -1.30 -2.31 -32.92
N TYR A 237 -1.63 -1.83 -34.13
CA TYR A 237 -0.81 -0.83 -34.83
C TYR A 237 -0.90 0.57 -34.20
N SER A 238 -2.06 0.89 -33.61
CA SER A 238 -2.31 2.19 -32.98
C SER A 238 -1.78 2.29 -31.54
N VAL A 239 -1.48 1.16 -30.89
CA VAL A 239 -1.05 1.09 -29.48
C VAL A 239 0.18 1.94 -29.21
N LYS A 240 1.18 1.91 -30.10
CA LYS A 240 2.46 2.61 -29.91
C LYS A 240 2.28 4.10 -29.62
N ALA A 241 1.28 4.74 -30.23
CA ALA A 241 1.01 6.17 -30.07
C ALA A 241 0.28 6.51 -28.76
N GLN A 242 -0.31 5.51 -28.10
CA GLN A 242 -1.19 5.67 -26.94
C GLN A 242 -0.53 5.28 -25.61
N ILE A 243 0.69 4.71 -25.65
CA ILE A 243 1.39 4.23 -24.45
C ILE A 243 2.82 4.78 -24.38
N SER A 244 3.33 4.96 -23.17
CA SER A 244 4.74 5.28 -22.90
C SER A 244 5.61 4.03 -23.03
N GLY A 245 5.06 2.89 -22.65
CA GLY A 245 5.71 1.59 -22.70
C GLY A 245 4.80 0.50 -22.18
N ILE A 246 5.38 -0.69 -21.98
CA ILE A 246 4.68 -1.85 -21.44
C ILE A 246 5.43 -2.43 -20.24
N LEU A 247 4.68 -3.06 -19.36
CA LEU A 247 5.18 -4.03 -18.38
C LEU A 247 4.84 -5.43 -18.90
N TYR A 248 5.82 -6.33 -18.90
CA TYR A 248 5.61 -7.72 -19.29
C TYR A 248 6.29 -8.66 -18.30
N VAL A 249 5.68 -9.81 -18.05
CA VAL A 249 6.21 -10.80 -17.11
C VAL A 249 7.49 -11.43 -17.66
N ALA A 250 8.61 -11.22 -16.97
CA ALA A 250 9.92 -11.74 -17.35
C ALA A 250 10.39 -12.91 -16.49
N ALA A 251 9.84 -13.07 -15.29
CA ALA A 251 10.15 -14.18 -14.39
C ALA A 251 8.98 -14.45 -13.45
N SER A 252 8.80 -15.70 -13.04
CA SER A 252 7.73 -16.13 -12.13
C SER A 252 8.22 -17.24 -11.22
N ALA A 253 8.01 -17.10 -9.91
CA ALA A 253 8.43 -18.08 -8.90
C ALA A 253 7.56 -19.35 -8.87
N ASN A 254 6.43 -19.37 -9.61
CA ASN A 254 5.44 -20.43 -9.56
C ASN A 254 5.22 -21.13 -10.91
N SER A 255 6.04 -20.81 -11.92
CA SER A 255 5.95 -21.46 -13.24
C SER A 255 7.00 -22.56 -13.40
N GLU A 256 6.67 -23.58 -14.20
CA GLU A 256 7.62 -24.60 -14.67
C GLU A 256 8.85 -24.00 -15.37
N THR A 257 8.68 -22.83 -16.00
CA THR A 257 9.78 -22.01 -16.51
C THR A 257 9.89 -20.76 -15.65
N THR A 258 10.92 -20.71 -14.80
CA THR A 258 11.06 -19.66 -13.77
C THR A 258 11.49 -18.31 -14.35
N PHE A 259 12.13 -18.29 -15.52
CA PHE A 259 12.61 -17.08 -16.19
C PHE A 259 12.37 -17.11 -17.71
N TYR A 260 11.64 -16.11 -18.21
CA TYR A 260 11.27 -15.92 -19.61
C TYR A 260 12.18 -14.92 -20.32
N GLY A 261 12.73 -13.94 -19.59
CA GLY A 261 13.55 -12.87 -20.15
C GLY A 261 12.80 -12.07 -21.21
N ARG A 262 13.49 -11.69 -22.30
CA ARG A 262 12.90 -11.04 -23.49
C ARG A 262 12.48 -12.01 -24.59
N LYS A 263 12.59 -13.33 -24.38
CA LYS A 263 12.30 -14.32 -25.43
C LYS A 263 10.81 -14.64 -25.44
N GLU A 264 10.23 -14.71 -26.63
CA GLU A 264 8.86 -15.17 -26.86
C GLU A 264 8.76 -16.63 -26.42
N ASN A 265 7.89 -16.93 -25.47
CA ASN A 265 7.54 -18.31 -25.13
C ASN A 265 6.16 -18.60 -25.70
N GLU A 266 6.11 -19.37 -26.79
CA GLU A 266 4.86 -19.76 -27.45
C GLU A 266 3.91 -20.54 -26.52
N LYS A 267 4.44 -21.21 -25.50
CA LYS A 267 3.66 -22.06 -24.58
C LYS A 267 3.01 -21.29 -23.44
N ASN A 268 3.49 -20.10 -23.11
CA ASN A 268 2.92 -19.29 -22.02
C ASN A 268 2.92 -17.81 -22.41
N PRO A 269 1.82 -17.31 -22.99
CA PRO A 269 1.77 -15.94 -23.46
C PRO A 269 1.94 -14.96 -22.29
N PRO A 270 2.88 -14.02 -22.37
CA PRO A 270 3.15 -13.11 -21.27
C PRO A 270 1.98 -12.14 -21.08
N LEU A 271 1.60 -11.92 -19.83
CA LEU A 271 0.73 -10.81 -19.46
C LEU A 271 1.46 -9.50 -19.79
N ILE A 272 0.83 -8.66 -20.61
CA ILE A 272 1.34 -7.36 -21.04
C ILE A 272 0.38 -6.29 -20.55
N LEU A 273 0.91 -5.35 -19.76
CA LEU A 273 0.14 -4.23 -19.23
C LEU A 273 0.70 -2.91 -19.77
N PRO A 274 -0.14 -2.03 -20.34
CA PRO A 274 0.32 -0.72 -20.79
C PRO A 274 0.67 0.20 -19.62
N VAL A 275 1.69 1.04 -19.84
CA VAL A 275 2.10 2.10 -18.92
C VAL A 275 1.99 3.44 -19.65
N CYS A 276 1.35 4.41 -18.99
CA CYS A 276 1.25 5.79 -19.45
C CYS A 276 1.86 6.71 -18.38
N LEU A 277 2.98 7.35 -18.71
CA LEU A 277 3.72 8.22 -17.79
C LEU A 277 3.16 9.64 -17.80
N ASP A 278 3.10 10.26 -16.63
CA ASP A 278 2.61 11.64 -16.48
C ASP A 278 3.46 12.67 -17.26
N GLU A 279 4.75 12.39 -17.41
CA GLU A 279 5.67 13.23 -18.19
C GLU A 279 5.32 13.23 -19.68
N ASP A 280 4.93 12.07 -20.22
CA ASP A 280 4.54 11.89 -21.63
C ASP A 280 3.14 12.44 -21.91
N LEU A 281 2.25 12.46 -20.91
CA LEU A 281 0.92 13.07 -21.03
C LEU A 281 0.99 14.56 -21.38
N ASN A 282 2.06 15.25 -20.97
CA ASN A 282 2.25 16.67 -21.26
C ASN A 282 2.71 16.92 -22.70
N THR A 283 3.33 15.93 -23.35
CA THR A 283 3.92 16.07 -24.70
C THR A 283 3.10 15.34 -25.76
N ASN A 284 2.39 14.28 -25.40
CA ASN A 284 1.60 13.46 -26.31
C ASN A 284 0.10 13.50 -25.97
N LYS A 285 -0.66 14.31 -26.73
CA LYS A 285 -2.12 14.42 -26.60
C LYS A 285 -2.90 13.13 -26.91
N TYR A 286 -2.26 12.17 -27.58
CA TYR A 286 -2.85 10.88 -27.94
C TYR A 286 -2.54 9.78 -26.91
N LEU A 287 -1.73 10.07 -25.89
CA LEU A 287 -1.46 9.12 -24.81
C LEU A 287 -2.77 8.79 -24.10
N SER A 288 -2.99 7.50 -23.84
CA SER A 288 -4.15 7.07 -23.08
C SER A 288 -4.09 7.65 -21.67
N LYS A 289 -5.26 7.99 -21.14
CA LYS A 289 -5.44 8.43 -19.75
C LYS A 289 -5.77 7.27 -18.82
N GLN A 290 -5.79 6.05 -19.35
CA GLN A 290 -6.03 4.83 -18.61
C GLN A 290 -4.97 4.66 -17.52
N ARG A 291 -5.43 4.38 -16.30
CA ARG A 291 -4.58 4.08 -15.14
C ARG A 291 -4.94 2.71 -14.61
N LEU A 292 -4.20 1.70 -15.03
CA LEU A 292 -4.40 0.33 -14.58
C LEU A 292 -3.90 0.17 -13.14
N PRO A 293 -4.72 -0.31 -12.20
CA PRO A 293 -4.28 -0.57 -10.83
C PRO A 293 -3.23 -1.70 -10.78
N GLY A 294 -2.44 -1.72 -9.70
CA GLY A 294 -1.36 -2.70 -9.52
C GLY A 294 -0.02 -2.23 -10.11
N ALA A 295 0.62 -3.09 -10.89
CA ALA A 295 1.99 -2.86 -11.38
C ALA A 295 2.16 -1.58 -12.23
N PRO A 296 1.25 -1.26 -13.18
CA PRO A 296 1.38 -0.03 -13.97
C PRO A 296 1.30 1.23 -13.11
N GLU A 297 0.40 1.25 -12.13
CA GLU A 297 0.26 2.38 -11.21
C GLU A 297 1.45 2.49 -10.25
N ALA A 298 1.98 1.37 -9.74
CA ALA A 298 3.20 1.36 -8.92
C ALA A 298 4.42 1.90 -9.68
N PHE A 299 4.54 1.53 -10.96
CA PHE A 299 5.57 2.06 -11.85
C PHE A 299 5.39 3.57 -12.06
N ARG A 300 4.19 4.01 -12.45
CA ARG A 300 3.87 5.42 -12.73
C ARG A 300 4.09 6.32 -11.51
N LEU A 301 3.64 5.90 -10.33
CA LEU A 301 3.78 6.66 -9.08
C LEU A 301 5.19 6.60 -8.48
N SER A 302 6.03 5.67 -8.95
CA SER A 302 7.34 5.41 -8.33
C SER A 302 7.21 5.04 -6.83
N SER A 303 6.09 4.45 -6.44
CA SER A 303 5.82 4.00 -5.07
C SER A 303 5.20 2.61 -5.08
N TYR A 304 5.28 1.89 -3.96
CA TYR A 304 4.54 0.64 -3.86
C TYR A 304 3.03 0.91 -4.00
N TYR A 305 2.32 -0.06 -4.57
CA TYR A 305 0.87 -0.06 -4.66
C TYR A 305 0.35 -1.31 -3.95
N TYR A 306 -0.65 -1.12 -3.10
CA TYR A 306 -1.27 -2.19 -2.32
C TYR A 306 -2.77 -2.18 -2.48
N THR A 307 -3.36 -3.37 -2.57
CA THR A 307 -4.80 -3.54 -2.63
C THR A 307 -5.22 -4.69 -1.74
N GLU A 308 -6.11 -4.41 -0.77
CA GLU A 308 -6.60 -5.43 0.17
C GLU A 308 -7.49 -6.48 -0.52
N ASN A 309 -8.36 -6.03 -1.43
CA ASN A 309 -9.23 -6.87 -2.23
C ASN A 309 -9.23 -6.37 -3.68
N LEU A 310 -8.47 -7.06 -4.53
CA LEU A 310 -8.29 -6.64 -5.91
C LEU A 310 -9.60 -6.63 -6.70
N LEU A 311 -10.48 -7.62 -6.54
CA LEU A 311 -11.69 -7.67 -7.34
C LEU A 311 -12.61 -6.49 -7.06
N VAL A 312 -12.71 -6.09 -5.79
CA VAL A 312 -13.47 -4.88 -5.40
C VAL A 312 -12.82 -3.62 -5.96
N GLU A 313 -11.49 -3.53 -5.93
CA GLU A 313 -10.77 -2.39 -6.48
C GLU A 313 -10.93 -2.30 -8.01
N ILE A 314 -10.85 -3.43 -8.72
CA ILE A 314 -11.06 -3.49 -10.18
C ILE A 314 -12.51 -3.13 -10.52
N GLU A 315 -13.49 -3.65 -9.78
CA GLU A 315 -14.90 -3.31 -9.96
C GLU A 315 -15.13 -1.81 -9.78
N ARG A 316 -14.58 -1.21 -8.71
CA ARG A 316 -14.65 0.23 -8.48
C ARG A 316 -13.96 1.01 -9.60
N TRP A 317 -12.76 0.58 -9.99
CA TRP A 317 -11.98 1.26 -11.02
C TRP A 317 -12.70 1.25 -12.38
N LEU A 318 -13.28 0.11 -12.78
CA LEU A 318 -14.02 -0.03 -14.03
C LEU A 318 -15.33 0.77 -14.02
N ASN A 319 -16.05 0.79 -12.90
CA ASN A 319 -17.40 1.37 -12.83
C ASN A 319 -17.44 2.84 -12.37
N GLU A 320 -16.44 3.31 -11.63
CA GLU A 320 -16.39 4.66 -11.04
C GLU A 320 -15.28 5.52 -11.65
N ASP A 321 -14.04 5.02 -11.69
CA ASP A 321 -12.87 5.84 -12.03
C ASP A 321 -12.64 5.96 -13.55
N CYS A 322 -12.83 4.86 -14.28
CA CYS A 322 -12.50 4.76 -15.72
C CYS A 322 -13.68 4.32 -16.59
N TRP A 323 -14.92 4.45 -16.10
CA TRP A 323 -16.14 4.03 -16.81
C TRP A 323 -16.28 4.60 -18.23
N SER A 324 -15.69 5.78 -18.50
CA SER A 324 -15.74 6.40 -19.83
C SER A 324 -14.70 5.86 -20.81
N HIS A 325 -13.75 5.06 -20.35
CA HIS A 325 -12.62 4.56 -21.13
C HIS A 325 -12.83 3.12 -21.63
N PHE A 326 -13.72 2.35 -21.00
CA PHE A 326 -13.99 0.97 -21.39
C PHE A 326 -15.44 0.82 -21.85
N SER A 327 -15.66 0.01 -22.88
CA SER A 327 -17.00 -0.50 -23.15
C SER A 327 -17.41 -1.46 -22.02
N GLU A 328 -18.71 -1.65 -21.84
CA GLU A 328 -19.23 -2.61 -20.85
C GLU A 328 -18.71 -4.03 -21.09
N SER A 329 -18.57 -4.44 -22.36
CA SER A 329 -18.00 -5.74 -22.73
C SER A 329 -16.52 -5.85 -22.35
N GLN A 330 -15.73 -4.81 -22.63
CA GLN A 330 -14.31 -4.79 -22.29
C GLN A 330 -14.09 -4.75 -20.78
N ALA A 331 -14.90 -3.98 -20.04
CA ALA A 331 -14.85 -3.96 -18.58
C ALA A 331 -15.16 -5.34 -18.00
N GLN A 332 -16.16 -6.04 -18.54
CA GLN A 332 -16.50 -7.40 -18.13
C GLN A 332 -15.34 -8.37 -18.43
N GLU A 333 -14.74 -8.32 -19.61
CA GLU A 333 -13.58 -9.15 -19.97
C GLU A 333 -12.38 -8.90 -19.04
N ILE A 334 -12.11 -7.64 -18.69
CA ILE A 334 -11.04 -7.29 -17.73
C ILE A 334 -11.37 -7.89 -16.36
N TYR A 335 -12.59 -7.70 -15.87
CA TYR A 335 -13.00 -8.22 -14.57
C TYR A 335 -12.92 -9.76 -14.53
N GLU A 336 -13.41 -10.44 -15.56
CA GLU A 336 -13.32 -11.90 -15.71
C GLU A 336 -11.86 -12.36 -15.78
N ARG A 337 -10.99 -11.64 -16.50
CA ARG A 337 -9.56 -11.94 -16.54
C ARG A 337 -8.92 -11.90 -15.16
N TYR A 338 -9.18 -10.84 -14.38
CA TYR A 338 -8.69 -10.76 -13.00
C TYR A 338 -9.35 -11.80 -12.09
N LYS A 339 -10.60 -12.19 -12.36
CA LYS A 339 -11.31 -13.20 -11.59
C LYS A 339 -10.79 -14.61 -11.86
N ASP A 340 -10.46 -14.96 -13.10
CA ASP A 340 -10.14 -16.34 -13.45
C ASP A 340 -8.63 -16.61 -13.40
N ASP A 341 -7.79 -15.59 -13.65
CA ASP A 341 -6.34 -15.74 -13.63
C ASP A 341 -5.70 -15.14 -12.37
N HIS A 342 -5.29 -16.02 -11.45
CA HIS A 342 -4.59 -15.63 -10.23
C HIS A 342 -3.25 -14.91 -10.47
N SER A 343 -2.58 -15.15 -11.60
CA SER A 343 -1.30 -14.51 -11.94
C SER A 343 -1.44 -13.03 -12.33
N SER A 344 -2.67 -12.60 -12.63
CA SER A 344 -2.98 -11.18 -12.86
C SER A 344 -3.27 -10.44 -11.54
N ARG A 345 -3.52 -11.15 -10.44
CA ARG A 345 -4.03 -10.54 -9.20
C ARG A 345 -2.99 -9.98 -8.24
N SER A 346 -2.17 -9.03 -8.69
CA SER A 346 -1.14 -8.48 -7.80
C SER A 346 -1.78 -7.72 -6.66
N LEU A 347 -1.55 -8.17 -5.42
CA LEU A 347 -2.04 -7.47 -4.23
C LEU A 347 -1.01 -6.44 -3.74
N VAL A 348 0.28 -6.71 -3.99
CA VAL A 348 1.39 -5.80 -3.72
C VAL A 348 2.25 -5.71 -4.96
N SER A 349 2.44 -4.48 -5.44
CA SER A 349 3.37 -4.14 -6.53
C SER A 349 4.43 -3.19 -5.99
N ILE A 350 5.70 -3.55 -6.09
CA ILE A 350 6.84 -2.77 -5.59
C ILE A 350 7.73 -2.38 -6.77
N PRO A 351 7.92 -1.08 -7.06
CA PRO A 351 8.82 -0.66 -8.13
C PRO A 351 10.27 -0.97 -7.78
N VAL A 352 10.98 -1.58 -8.71
CA VAL A 352 12.38 -1.97 -8.59
C VAL A 352 13.25 -0.84 -9.09
N LYS A 353 13.80 -0.05 -8.16
CA LYS A 353 14.60 1.14 -8.45
C LYS A 353 16.09 0.83 -8.40
N LEU A 354 16.83 1.38 -9.36
CA LEU A 354 18.28 1.26 -9.35
C LEU A 354 18.92 2.04 -8.19
N PRO A 355 19.73 1.38 -7.35
CA PRO A 355 20.38 2.04 -6.21
C PRO A 355 21.55 2.94 -6.64
N THR A 356 22.16 2.64 -7.79
CA THR A 356 23.34 3.32 -8.35
C THR A 356 23.16 3.56 -9.84
N HIS A 357 23.96 4.46 -10.38
CA HIS A 357 24.06 4.62 -11.83
C HIS A 357 24.86 3.45 -12.40
N VAL A 358 24.37 2.85 -13.48
CA VAL A 358 25.04 1.75 -14.18
C VAL A 358 25.25 2.18 -15.62
N GLN A 359 26.51 2.26 -16.03
CA GLN A 359 26.89 2.60 -17.40
C GLN A 359 27.90 1.56 -17.89
N ASN A 360 27.67 1.01 -19.07
CA ASN A 360 28.60 0.12 -19.75
C ASN A 360 28.77 0.59 -21.20
N ILE A 361 30.00 0.97 -21.56
CA ILE A 361 30.31 1.61 -22.85
C ILE A 361 30.17 0.61 -24.00
N ASP A 362 30.61 -0.64 -23.80
CA ASP A 362 30.66 -1.67 -24.84
C ASP A 362 29.26 -2.13 -25.28
N THR A 363 28.31 -2.11 -24.35
CA THR A 363 26.91 -2.50 -24.58
C THR A 363 25.98 -1.32 -24.82
N GLY A 364 26.45 -0.09 -24.58
CA GLY A 364 25.63 1.12 -24.65
C GLY A 364 24.54 1.23 -23.58
N VAL A 365 24.59 0.39 -22.54
CA VAL A 365 23.65 0.43 -21.42
C VAL A 365 23.94 1.66 -20.55
N ASP A 366 22.97 2.54 -20.41
CA ASP A 366 23.01 3.71 -19.52
C ASP A 366 21.72 3.76 -18.69
N LEU A 367 21.81 3.31 -17.44
CA LEU A 367 20.71 3.30 -16.49
C LEU A 367 20.99 4.26 -15.32
N LYS A 368 20.12 5.25 -15.15
CA LYS A 368 20.27 6.29 -14.13
C LYS A 368 19.88 5.78 -12.74
N LYS A 369 20.59 6.26 -11.72
CA LYS A 369 20.19 6.02 -10.33
C LYS A 369 18.74 6.48 -10.09
N GLY A 370 17.97 5.65 -9.41
CA GLY A 370 16.56 5.92 -9.10
C GLY A 370 15.58 5.63 -10.24
N SER A 371 16.06 5.28 -11.44
CA SER A 371 15.19 4.79 -12.51
C SER A 371 14.56 3.45 -12.13
N ILE A 372 13.31 3.24 -12.55
CA ILE A 372 12.58 2.00 -12.31
C ILE A 372 12.85 1.07 -13.49
N VAL A 373 13.46 -0.08 -13.22
CA VAL A 373 13.78 -1.08 -14.26
C VAL A 373 12.73 -2.19 -14.35
N ALA A 374 11.98 -2.40 -13.27
CA ALA A 374 10.97 -3.45 -13.18
C ALA A 374 9.96 -3.16 -12.07
N VAL A 375 8.94 -4.01 -11.96
CA VAL A 375 8.01 -4.06 -10.84
C VAL A 375 7.96 -5.49 -10.31
N LEU A 376 8.24 -5.64 -9.02
CA LEU A 376 8.06 -6.88 -8.28
C LEU A 376 6.60 -6.98 -7.86
N ASN A 377 5.93 -8.06 -8.23
CA ASN A 377 4.55 -8.30 -7.82
C ASN A 377 4.46 -9.53 -6.93
N VAL A 378 3.69 -9.41 -5.85
CA VAL A 378 3.30 -10.53 -4.99
C VAL A 378 1.79 -10.71 -5.05
N TYR A 379 1.40 -11.96 -5.19
CA TYR A 379 0.04 -12.43 -5.41
C TYR A 379 -0.39 -13.31 -4.26
N SER A 380 -1.63 -13.14 -3.82
CA SER A 380 -2.27 -14.10 -2.92
C SER A 380 -3.77 -14.21 -3.20
N GLN A 381 -4.35 -15.35 -2.83
CA GLN A 381 -5.80 -15.50 -2.74
C GLN A 381 -6.36 -14.89 -1.43
N ASN A 382 -5.49 -14.60 -0.45
CA ASN A 382 -5.90 -14.04 0.83
C ASN A 382 -6.29 -12.56 0.68
N THR A 383 -7.54 -12.23 0.98
CA THR A 383 -7.94 -10.84 1.18
C THR A 383 -7.16 -10.26 2.34
N ARG A 384 -6.68 -9.01 2.20
CA ARG A 384 -5.88 -8.35 3.24
C ARG A 384 -4.56 -9.09 3.54
N MET A 385 -3.87 -9.52 2.48
CA MET A 385 -2.50 -10.03 2.52
C MET A 385 -1.58 -9.12 3.35
N LEU A 386 -0.59 -9.69 4.03
CA LEU A 386 0.31 -8.99 4.96
C LEU A 386 -0.41 -8.40 6.17
N ARG A 387 -1.57 -8.97 6.52
CA ARG A 387 -2.48 -8.46 7.55
C ARG A 387 -2.88 -6.98 7.34
N GLY A 388 -2.76 -6.47 6.11
CA GLY A 388 -3.02 -5.07 5.74
C GLY A 388 -1.80 -4.13 5.85
N ASN A 389 -0.60 -4.64 6.12
CA ASN A 389 0.59 -3.83 6.36
C ASN A 389 1.64 -3.93 5.24
N ALA A 390 1.25 -3.51 4.04
CA ALA A 390 2.16 -3.48 2.89
C ALA A 390 3.31 -2.46 3.04
N SER A 391 3.12 -1.41 3.87
CA SER A 391 4.15 -0.40 4.10
C SER A 391 5.39 -1.01 4.75
N ASP A 392 5.22 -1.71 5.88
CA ASP A 392 6.36 -2.32 6.58
C ASP A 392 6.97 -3.45 5.75
N PHE A 393 6.13 -4.25 5.09
CA PHE A 393 6.62 -5.29 4.17
C PHE A 393 7.49 -4.70 3.05
N ASN A 394 7.10 -3.57 2.46
CA ASN A 394 7.90 -2.86 1.48
C ASN A 394 9.24 -2.39 2.07
N GLU A 395 9.28 -1.92 3.32
CA GLU A 395 10.53 -1.57 4.01
C GLU A 395 11.46 -2.78 4.17
N PHE A 396 10.93 -3.94 4.56
CA PHE A 396 11.71 -5.18 4.64
C PHE A 396 12.16 -5.70 3.27
N CYS A 397 11.41 -5.43 2.20
CA CYS A 397 11.80 -5.80 0.85
C CYS A 397 12.88 -4.90 0.23
N ARG A 398 13.17 -3.71 0.79
CA ARG A 398 14.13 -2.75 0.22
C ARG A 398 15.50 -3.35 -0.15
N PRO A 399 16.19 -4.12 0.71
CA PRO A 399 17.48 -4.72 0.34
C PRO A 399 17.31 -5.72 -0.82
N LEU A 400 16.27 -6.55 -0.79
CA LEU A 400 15.97 -7.52 -1.84
C LEU A 400 15.72 -6.82 -3.18
N VAL A 401 14.87 -5.79 -3.19
CA VAL A 401 14.51 -5.01 -4.38
C VAL A 401 15.73 -4.28 -4.95
N SER A 402 16.61 -3.77 -4.09
CA SER A 402 17.85 -3.10 -4.53
C SER A 402 18.82 -4.08 -5.20
N THR A 403 18.98 -5.28 -4.63
CA THR A 403 19.79 -6.35 -5.24
C THR A 403 19.17 -6.83 -6.55
N LEU A 404 17.84 -7.00 -6.59
CA LEU A 404 17.12 -7.39 -7.79
C LEU A 404 17.32 -6.39 -8.93
N ALA A 405 17.33 -5.08 -8.63
CA ALA A 405 17.62 -4.04 -9.62
C ALA A 405 19.01 -4.20 -10.25
N LEU A 406 20.01 -4.55 -9.45
CA LEU A 406 21.37 -4.80 -9.93
C LEU A 406 21.45 -6.07 -10.79
N CYS A 407 20.76 -7.15 -10.40
CA CYS A 407 20.67 -8.36 -11.23
C CYS A 407 20.04 -8.06 -12.60
N ILE A 408 18.99 -7.23 -12.63
CA ILE A 408 18.33 -6.82 -13.89
C ILE A 408 19.28 -5.99 -14.75
N ALA A 409 20.02 -5.05 -14.15
CA ALA A 409 21.01 -4.26 -14.89
C ALA A 409 22.14 -5.13 -15.46
N ALA A 410 22.63 -6.12 -14.69
CA ALA A 410 23.60 -7.09 -15.16
C ALA A 410 23.05 -7.93 -16.33
N TYR A 411 21.79 -8.36 -16.24
CA TYR A 411 21.10 -9.07 -17.32
C TYR A 411 20.96 -8.21 -18.59
N GLU A 412 20.63 -6.92 -18.45
CA GLU A 412 20.56 -5.98 -19.57
C GLU A 412 21.91 -5.76 -20.24
N ILE A 413 23.01 -5.69 -19.48
CA ILE A 413 24.37 -5.64 -20.04
C ILE A 413 24.64 -6.93 -20.81
N TRP A 414 24.47 -8.09 -20.17
CA TRP A 414 24.75 -9.37 -20.80
C TRP A 414 23.98 -9.57 -22.12
N THR A 415 22.68 -9.26 -22.15
CA THR A 415 21.86 -9.41 -23.37
C THR A 415 22.24 -8.49 -24.52
N ASN A 416 23.01 -7.42 -24.25
CA ASN A 416 23.48 -6.47 -25.25
C ASN A 416 24.97 -6.65 -25.60
N LEU A 417 25.65 -7.64 -25.02
CA LEU A 417 27.02 -7.98 -25.41
C LEU A 417 27.03 -8.55 -26.85
N PRO A 418 28.04 -8.22 -27.67
CA PRO A 418 28.21 -8.84 -28.98
C PRO A 418 28.44 -10.35 -28.80
N PRO A 419 27.86 -11.21 -29.66
CA PRO A 419 28.06 -12.65 -29.57
C PRO A 419 29.55 -12.97 -29.78
N ASP A 420 30.12 -13.80 -28.90
CA ASP A 420 31.50 -14.26 -28.99
C ASP A 420 31.78 -14.89 -30.36
N GLU A 421 32.94 -14.57 -30.95
CA GLU A 421 33.32 -15.10 -32.27
C GLU A 421 33.40 -16.63 -32.32
N ASN A 422 33.52 -17.28 -31.17
CA ASN A 422 33.50 -18.75 -31.05
C ASN A 422 32.11 -19.38 -31.28
N ASP A 423 31.01 -18.65 -31.08
CA ASP A 423 29.65 -19.17 -31.30
C ASP A 423 29.23 -19.15 -32.78
N LYS A 424 29.90 -18.36 -33.63
CA LYS A 424 29.66 -18.35 -35.08
C LYS A 424 30.01 -19.70 -35.75
N ASN A 425 30.88 -20.49 -35.14
CA ASN A 425 31.29 -21.79 -35.68
C ASN A 425 30.31 -22.92 -35.35
N ASN A 426 29.42 -22.76 -34.37
CA ASN A 426 28.42 -23.77 -34.02
C ASN A 426 27.09 -23.59 -34.76
N VAL A 427 26.68 -22.35 -35.06
CA VAL A 427 25.43 -22.07 -35.80
C VAL A 427 25.50 -22.54 -37.26
N THR A 428 26.70 -22.61 -37.86
CA THR A 428 26.85 -22.99 -39.28
C THR A 428 26.78 -24.52 -39.52
N LYS A 429 26.74 -25.35 -38.47
CA LYS A 429 26.67 -26.82 -38.61
C LYS A 429 25.26 -27.41 -38.54
N GLU A 430 24.26 -26.70 -38.02
CA GLU A 430 22.88 -27.21 -37.92
C GLU A 430 21.98 -26.85 -39.11
N SER A 431 22.48 -26.05 -40.07
CA SER A 431 21.71 -25.65 -41.26
C SER A 431 22.25 -26.27 -42.56
N ARG A 432 22.34 -27.60 -42.63
CA ARG A 432 22.32 -28.33 -43.91
C ARG A 432 21.22 -29.39 -43.86
N PRO A 433 20.11 -29.24 -44.61
CA PRO A 433 19.18 -30.34 -44.81
C PRO A 433 19.87 -31.38 -45.71
N SER A 434 19.97 -32.60 -45.22
CA SER A 434 20.34 -33.78 -46.01
C SER A 434 19.27 -33.98 -47.08
N LYS A 435 19.64 -33.73 -48.33
CA LYS A 435 18.93 -34.18 -49.51
C LYS A 435 19.24 -35.65 -49.76
N ASP A 436 18.17 -36.37 -50.11
CA ASP A 436 18.09 -37.57 -50.94
C ASP A 436 18.81 -38.82 -50.44
N ASP A 437 18.03 -39.90 -50.28
CA ASP A 437 18.30 -41.21 -50.89
C ASP A 437 17.01 -42.04 -50.82
N ASP A 438 16.16 -41.88 -51.84
CA ASP A 438 15.29 -42.94 -52.36
C ASP A 438 16.12 -43.72 -53.39
N GLU A 439 16.37 -45.02 -53.17
CA GLU A 439 16.48 -46.08 -54.19
C GLU A 439 16.92 -47.41 -53.52
N GLU A 440 15.93 -48.25 -53.17
CA GLU A 440 15.68 -49.63 -53.67
C GLU A 440 14.81 -50.46 -52.70
#